data_AF-A0A452TRW0-F1
#
_entry.id   AF-A0A452TRW0-F1
#
_cell.length_a   1.000
_cell.length_b   1.000
_cell.length_c   1.000
_cell.angle_alpha   90.00
_cell.angle_beta   90.00
_cell.angle_gamma   90.00
#
_symmetry.space_group_name_H-M   'P 1'
#
loop_
_entity.id
_entity.type
_entity.pdbx_description
1 polymer ?
#
loop_
_entity_poly.entity_id
_entity_poly.type
_entity_poly.pdbx_seq_one_letter_code
_entity_poly.pdbx_strand_id
1 'polypeptide(L)' 'MLLAGLALPAAPPQQSAVSAGNGSSEMEVVPFQEVWGRSYCRALERLVDIVAEYPSEVQHMFSPSCVSLLRCTGCCG' A
#
# COMPACT_ATOMS: atom_id res chain seq x y z
N MET A 1 -8.68 31.37 -26.25
CA MET A 1 -7.46 30.55 -26.34
C MET A 1 -6.75 30.52 -25.00
N LEU A 2 -7.20 29.71 -24.04
CA LEU A 2 -6.39 29.32 -22.89
C LEU A 2 -6.71 27.87 -22.55
N LEU A 3 -5.88 26.95 -23.05
CA LEU A 3 -5.87 25.54 -22.66
C LEU A 3 -5.01 25.44 -21.39
N ALA A 4 -5.62 25.19 -20.25
CA ALA A 4 -4.90 24.85 -19.02
C ALA A 4 -4.62 23.34 -19.04
N GLY A 5 -3.38 22.96 -19.35
CA GLY A 5 -2.91 21.59 -19.25
C GLY A 5 -2.69 21.20 -17.78
N LEU A 6 -3.19 20.04 -17.37
CA LEU A 6 -2.89 19.42 -16.08
C LEU A 6 -1.47 18.83 -16.13
N ALA A 7 -0.55 19.41 -15.37
CA ALA A 7 0.77 18.82 -15.15
C ALA A 7 0.67 17.76 -14.05
N LEU A 8 0.90 16.48 -14.39
CA LEU A 8 1.14 15.43 -13.39
C LEU A 8 2.54 15.65 -12.79
N PRO A 9 2.72 15.52 -11.46
CA PRO A 9 4.04 15.43 -10.88
C PRO A 9 4.72 14.14 -11.34
N ALA A 10 5.89 14.27 -11.95
CA ALA A 10 6.74 13.16 -12.32
C ALA A 10 7.14 12.37 -11.06
N ALA A 11 6.78 11.09 -10.99
CA ALA A 11 7.30 10.19 -9.98
C ALA A 11 8.82 10.04 -10.18
N PRO A 12 9.64 10.08 -9.10
CA PRO A 12 11.06 9.84 -9.23
C PRO A 12 11.31 8.40 -9.71
N PRO A 13 12.35 8.17 -10.54
CA PRO A 13 12.70 6.83 -10.98
C PRO A 13 13.17 6.01 -9.76
N GLN A 14 12.40 5.00 -9.38
CA GLN A 14 12.83 3.96 -8.44
C GLN A 14 13.89 3.11 -9.16
N GLN A 15 15.15 3.54 -9.10
CA GLN A 15 16.28 2.73 -9.56
C GLN A 15 16.54 1.63 -8.52
N SER A 16 15.92 0.47 -8.71
CA SER A 16 16.39 -0.77 -8.08
C SER A 16 17.67 -1.20 -8.79
N ALA A 17 18.79 -0.60 -8.42
CA ALA A 17 20.11 -1.11 -8.79
C ALA A 17 20.36 -2.39 -7.98
N VAL A 18 20.02 -3.54 -8.57
CA VAL A 18 20.41 -4.84 -8.02
C VAL A 18 21.90 -5.01 -8.28
N SER A 19 22.71 -4.54 -7.33
CA SER A 19 24.16 -4.73 -7.39
C SER A 19 24.47 -6.17 -6.98
N ALA A 20 24.90 -6.98 -7.94
CA ALA A 20 25.48 -8.29 -7.70
C ALA A 20 26.89 -8.10 -7.08
N GLY A 21 26.98 -8.18 -5.76
CA GLY A 21 28.24 -7.99 -5.03
C GLY A 21 28.42 -8.97 -3.88
N ASN A 22 29.30 -9.95 -4.10
CA ASN A 22 30.07 -10.78 -3.15
C ASN A 22 29.34 -11.51 -2.00
N GLY A 23 29.54 -12.84 -1.95
CA GLY A 23 28.89 -13.76 -1.02
C GLY A 23 29.31 -13.59 0.44
N SER A 24 28.51 -12.85 1.19
CA SER A 24 28.08 -13.13 2.55
C SER A 24 26.68 -12.54 2.62
N SER A 25 25.63 -13.35 2.63
CA SER A 25 24.26 -12.81 2.71
C SER A 25 24.02 -12.27 4.12
N GLU A 26 24.59 -11.12 4.44
CA GLU A 26 24.16 -10.35 5.58
C GLU A 26 22.68 -10.02 5.39
N MET A 27 21.85 -10.52 6.30
CA MET A 27 20.42 -10.22 6.25
C MET A 27 20.23 -8.75 6.58
N GLU A 28 19.57 -8.00 5.70
CA GLU A 28 19.22 -6.61 5.95
C GLU A 28 18.26 -6.54 7.15
N VAL A 29 18.72 -5.93 8.24
CA VAL A 29 17.91 -5.70 9.43
C VAL A 29 17.31 -4.30 9.36
N VAL A 30 15.98 -4.20 9.36
CA VAL A 30 15.26 -2.93 9.43
C VAL A 30 15.33 -2.38 10.86
N PRO A 31 15.81 -1.14 11.09
CA PRO A 31 15.91 -0.55 12.42
C PRO A 31 14.56 -0.46 13.13
N PHE A 32 14.56 -0.60 14.47
CA PHE A 32 13.34 -0.58 15.28
C PHE A 32 12.47 0.67 15.05
N GLN A 33 13.08 1.85 14.99
CA GLN A 33 12.35 3.12 14.77
C GLN A 33 11.60 3.13 13.43
N GLU A 34 12.16 2.47 12.42
CA GLU A 34 11.53 2.34 11.12
C GLU A 34 10.39 1.32 11.15
N VAL A 35 10.56 0.17 11.80
CA VAL A 35 9.46 -0.79 12.01
C VAL A 35 8.32 -0.16 12.77
N TRP A 36 8.62 0.55 13.87
CA TRP A 36 7.64 1.28 14.67
C TRP A 36 6.91 2.34 13.83
N GLY A 37 7.64 3.20 13.14
CA GLY A 37 7.05 4.26 12.31
C GLY A 37 6.23 3.73 11.13
N ARG A 38 6.63 2.62 10.51
CA ARG A 38 5.88 1.97 9.43
C ARG A 38 4.61 1.25 9.93
N SER A 39 4.63 0.74 11.16
CA SER A 39 3.52 -0.01 11.77
C SER A 39 2.57 0.86 12.61
N TYR A 40 2.93 2.11 12.89
CA TYR A 40 2.08 3.03 13.65
C TYR A 40 0.74 3.30 12.93
N CYS A 41 -0.34 3.36 13.71
CA CYS A 41 -1.71 3.52 13.20
C CYS A 41 -1.87 4.74 12.26
N ARG A 42 -2.28 4.47 11.02
CA ARG A 42 -2.58 5.49 9.99
C ARG A 42 -3.57 4.94 8.95
N ALA A 43 -4.12 5.80 8.11
CA ALA A 43 -4.92 5.37 6.97
C ALA A 43 -4.01 4.64 5.96
N LEU A 44 -4.30 3.37 5.71
CA LEU A 44 -3.56 2.53 4.75
C LEU A 44 -4.54 1.85 3.81
N GLU A 45 -4.06 1.59 2.60
CA GLU A 45 -4.78 0.79 1.62
C GLU A 45 -4.97 -0.63 2.14
N ARG A 46 -6.22 -1.10 2.14
CA ARG A 46 -6.59 -2.44 2.55
C ARG A 46 -7.65 -2.98 1.60
N LEU A 47 -7.44 -4.22 1.14
CA LEU A 47 -8.48 -4.96 0.44
C LEU A 47 -9.53 -5.41 1.45
N VAL A 48 -10.76 -5.00 1.22
CA VAL A 48 -11.93 -5.42 2.01
C VAL A 48 -12.84 -6.27 1.15
N ASP A 49 -13.33 -7.37 1.72
CA ASP A 49 -14.32 -8.22 1.07
C ASP A 49 -15.67 -7.50 1.02
N ILE A 50 -16.30 -7.48 -0.15
CA ILE A 50 -17.55 -6.72 -0.37
C ILE A 50 -18.70 -7.37 0.42
N VAL A 51 -18.72 -8.71 0.52
CA VAL A 51 -19.78 -9.43 1.24
C VAL A 51 -19.70 -9.19 2.75
N ALA A 52 -18.49 -9.06 3.30
CA ALA A 52 -18.30 -8.72 4.71
C ALA A 52 -18.83 -7.31 5.06
N GLU A 53 -18.73 -6.36 4.13
CA GLU A 53 -19.23 -4.99 4.32
C GLU A 53 -20.75 -4.89 4.10
N TYR A 54 -21.32 -5.73 3.23
CA TYR A 54 -22.75 -5.77 2.92
C TYR A 54 -23.33 -7.19 3.07
N PRO A 55 -23.40 -7.73 4.30
CA PRO A 55 -23.80 -9.12 4.52
C PRO A 55 -25.26 -9.42 4.13
N SER A 56 -26.10 -8.39 3.99
CA SER A 56 -27.49 -8.52 3.53
C SER A 56 -27.63 -8.69 2.01
N GLU A 57 -26.59 -8.39 1.23
CA GLU A 57 -26.60 -8.49 -0.23
C GLU A 57 -26.35 -9.94 -0.67
N VAL A 58 -27.39 -10.76 -0.63
CA VAL A 58 -27.31 -12.20 -0.97
C VAL A 58 -27.56 -12.52 -2.45
N GLN A 59 -27.94 -11.53 -3.25
CA GLN A 59 -28.32 -11.72 -4.66
C GLN A 59 -27.24 -11.34 -5.67
N HIS A 60 -26.12 -10.77 -5.24
CA HIS A 60 -25.10 -10.23 -6.14
C HIS A 60 -23.79 -11.00 -6.02
N MET A 61 -23.24 -11.41 -7.16
CA MET A 61 -21.86 -11.88 -7.24
C MET A 61 -20.97 -10.69 -7.62
N PHE A 62 -20.00 -10.37 -6.76
CA PHE A 62 -19.09 -9.27 -6.99
C PHE A 62 -17.80 -9.77 -7.67
N SER A 63 -17.45 -9.13 -8.79
CA SER A 63 -16.19 -9.34 -9.50
C SER A 63 -15.55 -7.98 -9.78
N PRO A 64 -14.47 -7.61 -9.06
CA PRO A 64 -13.75 -8.39 -8.05
C PRO A 64 -14.57 -8.61 -6.75
N SER A 65 -14.23 -9.63 -5.96
CA SER A 65 -14.89 -9.90 -4.66
C SER A 65 -14.44 -8.97 -3.55
N CYS A 66 -13.28 -8.33 -3.71
CA CYS A 66 -12.74 -7.35 -2.78
C CYS A 66 -12.41 -6.04 -3.50
N VAL A 67 -12.42 -4.95 -2.73
CA VAL A 67 -12.06 -3.61 -3.22
C VAL A 67 -11.01 -2.98 -2.32
N SER A 68 -10.19 -2.13 -2.91
CA SER A 68 -9.22 -1.32 -2.20
C SER A 68 -9.92 -0.13 -1.53
N LEU A 69 -9.76 -0.01 -0.21
CA LEU A 69 -10.21 1.14 0.58
C LEU A 69 -9.12 1.61 1.54
N LEU A 70 -9.18 2.88 1.92
CA LEU A 70 -8.38 3.39 3.04
C LEU A 70 -9.04 3.01 4.36
N ARG A 71 -8.32 2.30 5.23
CA ARG A 71 -8.75 1.95 6.59
C ARG A 71 -7.64 2.27 7.58
N CYS A 72 -8.02 2.72 8.77
CA CYS A 72 -7.08 2.87 9.87
C CYS A 72 -6.48 1.51 10.21
N THR A 73 -5.17 1.37 10.02
CA THR A 73 -4.44 0.12 10.23
C THR A 73 -3.11 0.43 10.91
N GLY A 74 -2.72 -0.39 11.88
CA GLY A 74 -1.46 -0.28 12.60
C GLY A 74 -1.64 -0.42 14.11
N CYS A 75 -0.53 -0.33 14.83
CA CYS A 75 -0.45 -0.42 16.29
C CYS A 75 -0.43 0.99 16.92
N CYS A 76 -0.82 1.11 18.19
CA CYS A 76 -0.82 2.40 18.92
C CYS A 76 0.29 2.52 19.99
N GLY A 77 1.14 1.49 20.11
CA GLY A 77 2.23 1.43 21.07
C GLY A 77 1.88 0.76 22.39
#